data_AF-A0A151S1V4-F1
#
_entry.id   AF-A0A151S1V4-F1
#
_cell.length_a   1.000
_cell.length_b   1.000
_cell.length_c   1.000
_cell.angle_alpha   90.00
_cell.angle_beta   90.00
_cell.angle_gamma   90.00
#
_symmetry.space_group_name_H-M   'P 1'
#
loop_
_entity.id
_entity.type
_entity.pdbx_description
1 polymer ?
#
loop_
_entity_poly.entity_id
_entity_poly.type
_entity_poly.pdbx_seq_one_letter_code
_entity_poly.pdbx_strand_id
1 'polypeptide(L)'
;MSTQMIHVGPIDDSLLRLQPFHISKHIWNGAEDNVLKVRRATQSELRGVEIPFVWQPYLELLPTLPPYCFENSQVWRSTVPLIDFHIVEYHYADRVMQQFGMVQHIPAPPIHPEKLHDLSLRGKDNTDWSRMHVQFVQEWQSQLHHVWTQLACDTPHLSNSSEYMVWYRKHTRR
;
A
#
# COMPACT_ATOMS: atom_id res chain seq x y z
N MET A 1 25.06 25.06 -6.31
CA MET A 1 24.05 24.35 -5.50
C MET A 1 23.55 23.19 -6.37
N SER A 2 24.06 21.98 -6.13
CA SER A 2 23.82 20.82 -6.99
C SER A 2 22.50 20.14 -6.59
N THR A 3 21.52 20.10 -7.49
CA THR A 3 20.27 19.36 -7.28
C THR A 3 20.58 17.88 -7.29
N GLN A 4 20.55 17.25 -6.11
CA GLN A 4 20.72 15.81 -5.99
C GLN A 4 19.42 15.15 -6.48
N MET A 5 19.49 14.43 -7.61
CA MET A 5 18.37 13.60 -8.06
C MET A 5 18.19 12.46 -7.07
N ILE A 6 17.10 12.49 -6.33
CA ILE A 6 16.71 11.42 -5.41
C ILE A 6 16.07 10.31 -6.26
N HIS A 7 16.64 9.11 -6.21
CA HIS A 7 16.12 7.95 -6.91
C HIS A 7 15.04 7.29 -6.05
N VAL A 8 13.78 7.66 -6.26
CA VAL A 8 12.66 7.03 -5.56
C VAL A 8 12.39 5.68 -6.22
N GLY A 9 12.98 4.61 -5.67
CA GLY A 9 12.85 3.25 -6.15
C GLY A 9 13.80 2.28 -5.43
N PRO A 10 13.61 0.96 -5.58
CA PRO A 10 14.51 -0.04 -5.00
C PRO A 10 15.97 0.27 -5.37
N ILE A 11 16.87 0.11 -4.39
CA ILE A 11 18.32 0.37 -4.51
C ILE A 11 18.95 -0.46 -5.65
N ASP A 12 18.30 -1.56 -6.02
CA ASP A 12 18.62 -2.33 -7.20
C ASP A 12 17.59 -2.08 -8.32
N ASP A 13 18.01 -1.28 -9.31
CA ASP A 13 17.27 -1.07 -10.55
C ASP A 13 17.05 -2.36 -11.35
N SER A 14 17.73 -3.47 -11.04
CA SER A 14 17.59 -4.75 -11.75
C SER A 14 16.17 -5.30 -11.73
N LEU A 15 15.39 -5.01 -10.68
CA LEU A 15 13.98 -5.39 -10.58
C LEU A 15 13.06 -4.53 -11.46
N LEU A 16 13.49 -3.34 -11.85
CA LEU A 16 12.76 -2.41 -12.74
C LEU A 16 13.27 -2.41 -14.19
N ARG A 17 14.39 -3.09 -14.47
CA ARG A 17 15.16 -3.03 -15.74
C ARG A 17 14.48 -3.50 -17.01
N LEU A 18 13.19 -3.81 -17.00
CA LEU A 18 12.44 -4.02 -18.24
C LEU A 18 11.63 -2.78 -18.69
N GLN A 19 11.72 -1.66 -17.95
CA GLN A 19 11.21 -0.35 -18.35
C GLN A 19 12.37 0.66 -18.36
N PRO A 20 12.77 1.24 -19.51
CA PRO A 20 13.85 2.22 -19.57
C PRO A 20 13.53 3.56 -18.88
N PHE A 21 12.30 3.75 -18.39
CA PHE A 21 11.83 4.95 -17.68
C PHE A 21 10.83 4.57 -16.60
N HIS A 22 10.91 5.22 -15.43
CA HIS A 22 9.95 5.03 -14.34
C HIS A 22 8.66 5.81 -14.65
N ILE A 23 7.56 5.09 -14.85
CA ILE A 23 6.29 5.64 -15.39
C ILE A 23 5.65 6.69 -14.46
N SER A 24 5.96 6.69 -13.16
CA SER A 24 5.50 7.78 -12.28
C SER A 24 5.96 9.15 -12.76
N LYS A 25 7.13 9.25 -13.42
CA LYS A 25 7.61 10.51 -14.01
C LYS A 25 6.74 10.96 -15.19
N HIS A 26 6.05 10.06 -15.88
CA HIS A 26 5.19 10.41 -17.02
C HIS A 26 3.84 10.95 -16.56
N ILE A 27 3.28 10.37 -15.49
CA ILE A 27 2.02 10.80 -14.87
C ILE A 27 2.10 12.27 -14.41
N TRP A 28 3.20 12.63 -13.74
CA TRP A 28 3.36 13.99 -13.20
C TRP A 28 3.81 15.03 -14.24
N ASN A 29 4.37 14.60 -15.36
CA ASN A 29 4.94 15.50 -16.38
C ASN A 29 4.14 15.56 -17.70
N GLY A 30 2.97 14.90 -17.78
CA GLY A 30 2.06 15.00 -18.92
C GLY A 30 2.58 14.36 -20.22
N ALA A 31 3.40 13.30 -20.12
CA ALA A 31 3.90 12.60 -21.30
C ALA A 31 2.79 11.76 -21.98
N GLU A 32 2.87 11.60 -23.30
CA GLU A 32 1.84 10.89 -24.09
C GLU A 32 1.88 9.36 -23.90
N ASP A 33 3.04 8.79 -23.54
CA ASP A 33 3.23 7.36 -23.32
C ASP A 33 2.87 6.95 -21.87
N ASN A 34 1.58 6.68 -21.65
CA ASN A 34 0.98 6.32 -20.35
C ASN A 34 0.76 4.81 -20.13
N VAL A 35 1.26 3.96 -21.03
CA VAL A 35 0.97 2.52 -20.95
C VAL A 35 1.96 1.80 -20.03
N LEU A 36 1.49 1.38 -18.85
CA LEU A 36 2.17 0.45 -17.97
C LEU A 36 2.35 -0.92 -18.67
N LYS A 37 3.51 -1.16 -19.27
CA LYS A 37 3.87 -2.49 -19.79
C LYS A 37 4.38 -3.37 -18.65
N VAL A 38 3.45 -4.02 -17.94
CA VAL A 38 3.80 -5.05 -16.94
C VAL A 38 4.22 -6.31 -17.69
N ARG A 39 5.54 -6.57 -17.78
CA ARG A 39 6.01 -7.93 -18.07
C ARG A 39 6.05 -8.70 -16.76
N ARG A 40 5.21 -9.73 -16.67
CA ARG A 40 5.27 -10.73 -15.60
C ARG A 40 6.70 -11.26 -15.53
N ALA A 41 7.41 -10.96 -14.44
CA ALA A 41 8.71 -11.57 -14.19
C ALA A 41 8.50 -13.08 -14.11
N THR A 42 8.98 -13.81 -15.11
CA THR A 42 9.01 -15.26 -15.06
C THR A 42 10.13 -15.66 -14.11
N GLN A 43 9.76 -16.44 -13.09
CA GLN A 43 10.61 -16.99 -12.01
C GLN A 43 11.95 -17.60 -12.49
N SER A 44 12.13 -17.87 -13.79
CA SER A 44 13.37 -18.36 -14.37
C SER A 44 14.53 -17.37 -14.34
N GLU A 45 14.27 -16.05 -14.35
CA GLU A 45 15.33 -15.02 -14.44
C GLU A 45 15.98 -14.71 -13.08
N LEU A 46 15.35 -15.10 -11.97
CA LEU A 46 15.81 -14.81 -10.60
C LEU A 46 16.31 -16.06 -9.85
N ARG A 47 16.54 -17.19 -10.55
CA ARG A 47 17.06 -18.39 -9.89
C ARG A 47 18.46 -18.13 -9.32
N GLY A 48 18.57 -18.12 -7.99
CA GLY A 48 19.84 -18.16 -7.27
C GLY A 48 20.31 -16.84 -6.66
N VAL A 49 19.60 -15.72 -6.89
CA VAL A 49 19.88 -14.45 -6.23
C VAL A 49 18.82 -14.22 -5.15
N GLU A 50 19.18 -14.45 -3.89
CA GLU A 50 18.41 -13.94 -2.76
C GLU A 50 18.58 -12.42 -2.75
N ILE A 51 17.66 -11.68 -3.37
CA ILE A 51 17.60 -10.23 -3.19
C ILE A 51 16.96 -10.01 -1.80
N PRO A 52 17.71 -9.48 -0.82
CA PRO A 52 17.14 -9.19 0.48
C PRO A 52 16.08 -8.10 0.31
N PHE A 53 14.83 -8.45 0.55
CA PHE A 53 13.75 -7.47 0.62
C PHE A 53 13.91 -6.68 1.93
N VAL A 54 14.30 -5.41 1.83
CA VAL A 54 14.43 -4.51 2.98
C VAL A 54 13.18 -3.63 3.05
N TRP A 55 12.34 -3.83 4.06
CA TRP A 55 11.26 -2.89 4.38
C TRP A 55 11.90 -1.59 4.91
N GLN A 56 11.88 -0.53 4.11
CA GLN A 56 12.30 0.81 4.54
C GLN A 56 11.08 1.74 4.56
N PRO A 57 10.80 2.40 5.70
CA PRO A 57 9.75 3.41 5.75
C PRO A 57 10.15 4.65 4.93
N TYR A 58 9.17 5.37 4.37
CA TYR A 58 9.37 6.55 3.52
C TYR A 58 9.85 7.81 4.30
N LEU A 59 10.59 7.63 5.39
CA LEU A 59 10.96 8.70 6.34
C LEU A 59 11.71 9.84 5.66
N GLU A 60 12.52 9.55 4.64
CA GLU A 60 13.27 10.56 3.88
C GLU A 60 12.38 11.41 2.97
N LEU A 61 11.23 10.89 2.56
CA LEU A 61 10.29 11.58 1.69
C LEU A 61 9.25 12.39 2.47
N LEU A 62 8.93 12.00 3.71
CA LEU A 62 7.92 12.70 4.51
C LEU A 62 8.20 14.23 4.59
N PRO A 63 9.43 14.72 4.87
CA PRO A 63 9.70 16.15 4.93
C PRO A 63 9.46 16.91 3.62
N THR A 64 9.38 16.20 2.48
CA THR A 64 9.16 16.80 1.16
C THR A 64 7.68 16.97 0.81
N LEU A 65 6.78 16.33 1.57
CA LEU A 65 5.35 16.37 1.31
C LEU A 65 4.73 17.69 1.81
N PRO A 66 3.72 18.24 1.09
CA PRO A 66 2.97 19.38 1.58
C PRO A 66 2.31 19.12 2.95
N PRO A 67 2.12 20.16 3.79
CA PRO A 67 1.52 20.02 5.12
C PRO A 67 0.16 19.31 5.15
N TYR A 68 -0.67 19.52 4.12
CA TYR A 68 -2.00 18.90 4.05
C TYR A 68 -1.95 17.36 3.99
N CYS A 69 -0.84 16.78 3.52
CA CYS A 69 -0.64 15.33 3.54
C CYS A 69 -0.63 14.76 4.97
N PHE A 70 -0.36 15.60 5.97
CA PHE A 70 -0.24 15.21 7.38
C PHE A 70 -1.48 15.52 8.22
N GLU A 71 -2.45 16.29 7.71
CA GLU A 71 -3.64 16.76 8.45
C GLU A 71 -4.44 15.62 9.09
N ASN A 72 -4.36 14.41 8.54
CA ASN A 72 -5.01 13.20 9.06
C ASN A 72 -4.04 12.06 9.36
N SER A 73 -2.78 12.37 9.70
CA SER A 73 -1.75 11.37 10.02
C SER A 73 -2.14 10.38 11.12
N GLN A 74 -3.02 10.77 12.03
CA GLN A 74 -3.56 9.94 13.10
C GLN A 74 -4.32 8.69 12.62
N VAL A 75 -4.89 8.71 11.40
CA VAL A 75 -5.63 7.56 10.82
C VAL A 75 -4.83 6.75 9.82
N TRP A 76 -3.54 7.07 9.59
CA TRP A 76 -2.68 6.29 8.69
C TRP A 76 -2.57 4.83 9.11
N ARG A 77 -2.73 4.58 10.41
CA ARG A 77 -2.71 3.25 11.03
C ARG A 77 -4.11 2.66 11.23
N SER A 78 -5.16 3.24 10.64
CA SER A 78 -6.51 2.70 10.76
C SER A 78 -6.74 1.55 9.78
N THR A 79 -7.48 0.53 10.18
CA THR A 79 -8.04 -0.45 9.22
C THR A 79 -9.51 -0.11 8.97
N VAL A 80 -9.81 0.53 7.84
CA VAL A 80 -11.12 1.14 7.54
C VAL A 80 -11.41 1.17 6.03
N PRO A 81 -12.68 1.30 5.62
CA PRO A 81 -13.03 1.54 4.22
C PRO A 81 -12.65 2.96 3.77
N LEU A 82 -11.94 3.06 2.65
CA LEU A 82 -11.79 4.25 1.84
C LEU A 82 -12.95 4.31 0.85
N ILE A 83 -13.61 5.46 0.79
CA ILE A 83 -14.83 5.65 -0.01
C ILE A 83 -14.57 6.74 -1.03
N ASP A 84 -14.67 6.39 -2.31
CA ASP A 84 -14.66 7.33 -3.43
C ASP A 84 -15.88 7.11 -4.32
N PHE A 85 -16.92 7.90 -4.05
CA PHE A 85 -18.21 7.85 -4.75
C PHE A 85 -18.85 6.45 -4.70
N HIS A 86 -18.69 5.66 -5.76
CA HIS A 86 -19.22 4.30 -5.86
C HIS A 86 -18.24 3.23 -5.40
N ILE A 87 -16.96 3.56 -5.31
CA ILE A 87 -15.88 2.64 -4.98
C ILE A 87 -15.69 2.64 -3.47
N VAL A 88 -15.55 1.43 -2.93
CA VAL A 88 -15.15 1.21 -1.54
C VAL A 88 -14.01 0.21 -1.54
N GLU A 89 -12.87 0.61 -0.97
CA GLU A 89 -11.68 -0.23 -0.81
C GLU A 89 -11.21 -0.18 0.63
N TYR A 90 -10.85 -1.30 1.22
CA TYR A 90 -10.33 -1.30 2.59
C TYR A 90 -8.85 -0.94 2.64
N HIS A 91 -8.52 0.05 3.47
CA HIS A 91 -7.17 0.32 3.92
C HIS A 91 -6.80 -0.69 5.00
N TYR A 92 -5.77 -1.50 4.77
CA TYR A 92 -5.30 -2.56 5.67
C TYR A 92 -3.96 -2.19 6.31
N ALA A 93 -3.96 -1.20 7.22
CA ALA A 93 -2.76 -0.78 7.92
C ALA A 93 -2.09 -1.93 8.70
N ASP A 94 -2.87 -2.92 9.16
CA ASP A 94 -2.40 -4.11 9.88
C ASP A 94 -1.41 -4.95 9.07
N ARG A 95 -1.39 -4.83 7.73
CA ARG A 95 -0.49 -5.58 6.85
C ARG A 95 0.89 -4.94 6.67
N VAL A 96 1.05 -3.69 7.09
CA VAL A 96 2.27 -2.88 6.86
C VAL A 96 2.75 -2.20 8.14
N MET A 97 2.53 -2.82 9.30
CA MET A 97 2.83 -2.27 10.62
C MET A 97 4.31 -1.88 10.80
N GLN A 98 5.21 -2.56 10.11
CA GLN A 98 6.65 -2.25 10.10
C GLN A 98 6.97 -0.86 9.56
N GLN A 99 6.17 -0.32 8.62
CA GLN A 99 6.37 1.04 8.10
C GLN A 99 6.16 2.11 9.18
N PHE A 100 5.41 1.77 10.22
CA PHE A 100 5.14 2.63 11.38
C PHE A 100 6.02 2.27 12.58
N GLY A 101 7.05 1.42 12.40
CA GLY A 101 7.92 0.96 13.47
C GLY A 101 7.23 0.03 14.48
N MET A 102 6.13 -0.61 14.12
CA MET A 102 5.37 -1.51 15.00
C MET A 102 5.60 -2.99 14.64
N VAL A 103 5.35 -3.88 15.59
CA VAL A 103 5.46 -5.33 15.39
C VAL A 103 4.45 -5.79 14.35
N GLN A 104 4.90 -6.59 13.37
CA GLN A 104 4.02 -7.18 12.37
C GLN A 104 3.40 -8.47 12.91
N HIS A 105 2.07 -8.46 13.08
CA HIS A 105 1.29 -9.65 13.40
C HIS A 105 0.75 -10.31 12.13
N ILE A 106 0.17 -11.51 12.26
CA ILE A 106 -0.53 -12.18 11.16
C ILE A 106 -1.79 -11.36 10.85
N PRO A 107 -1.93 -10.81 9.63
CA PRO A 107 -3.04 -9.93 9.31
C PRO A 107 -4.36 -10.68 9.32
N ALA A 108 -5.45 -9.96 9.61
CA ALA A 108 -6.78 -10.53 9.49
C ALA A 108 -7.06 -10.93 8.03
N PRO A 109 -7.93 -11.93 7.80
CA PRO A 109 -8.44 -12.20 6.47
C PRO A 109 -9.00 -10.91 5.86
N PRO A 110 -8.71 -10.62 4.58
CA PRO A 110 -9.28 -9.46 3.92
C PRO A 110 -10.80 -9.51 3.98
N ILE A 111 -11.40 -8.41 4.39
CA ILE A 111 -12.82 -8.15 4.20
C ILE A 111 -13.01 -8.02 2.70
N HIS A 112 -13.56 -9.07 2.09
CA HIS A 112 -14.01 -9.06 0.71
C HIS A 112 -15.51 -8.81 0.73
N PRO A 113 -15.96 -7.56 0.60
CA PRO A 113 -17.35 -7.32 0.26
C PRO A 113 -17.52 -7.76 -1.19
N GLU A 114 -17.82 -9.05 -1.41
CA GLU A 114 -17.91 -9.69 -2.73
C GLU A 114 -18.84 -8.96 -3.71
N LYS A 115 -19.62 -7.98 -3.25
CA LYS A 115 -20.56 -7.19 -4.05
C LYS A 115 -20.09 -5.78 -4.39
N LEU A 116 -19.01 -5.26 -3.80
CA LEU A 116 -18.59 -3.86 -4.02
C LEU A 116 -17.82 -3.68 -5.33
N HIS A 117 -16.91 -4.60 -5.65
CA HIS A 117 -16.09 -4.51 -6.88
C HIS A 117 -16.88 -4.80 -8.17
N ASP A 118 -18.04 -5.45 -8.05
CA ASP A 118 -18.92 -5.75 -9.19
C ASP A 118 -19.91 -4.61 -9.49
N LEU A 119 -19.88 -3.51 -8.71
CA LEU A 119 -20.79 -2.39 -8.93
C LEU A 119 -20.40 -1.59 -10.18
N SER A 120 -21.13 -1.85 -11.27
CA SER A 120 -21.11 -0.95 -12.43
C SER A 120 -21.89 0.34 -12.15
N LEU A 121 -21.37 1.45 -12.67
CA LEU A 121 -22.06 2.75 -12.75
C LEU A 121 -23.15 2.81 -13.84
N ARG A 122 -23.21 1.82 -14.73
CA ARG A 122 -24.18 1.81 -15.84
C ARG A 122 -25.62 1.80 -15.31
N GLY A 123 -26.41 2.80 -15.69
CA GLY A 123 -27.81 2.94 -15.28
C GLY A 123 -28.02 3.39 -13.83
N LYS A 124 -26.99 4.00 -13.20
CA LYS A 124 -27.00 4.45 -11.79
C LYS A 124 -26.73 5.95 -11.63
N ASP A 125 -27.09 6.74 -12.63
CA ASP A 125 -26.99 8.20 -12.68
C ASP A 125 -27.72 8.92 -11.52
N ASN A 126 -28.75 8.31 -10.94
CA ASN A 126 -29.53 8.87 -9.82
C ASN A 126 -29.42 8.06 -8.50
N THR A 127 -28.31 7.32 -8.32
CA THR A 127 -28.11 6.53 -7.10
C THR A 127 -27.57 7.41 -5.97
N ASP A 128 -28.25 7.38 -4.83
CA ASP A 128 -27.72 7.94 -3.58
C ASP A 128 -26.67 7.01 -2.97
N TRP A 129 -25.41 7.26 -3.33
CA TRP A 129 -24.25 6.50 -2.85
C TRP A 129 -24.01 6.68 -1.34
N SER A 130 -24.38 7.83 -0.77
CA SER A 130 -24.26 8.07 0.67
C SER A 130 -25.15 7.10 1.46
N ARG A 131 -26.36 6.88 0.95
CA ARG A 131 -27.30 5.90 1.50
C ARG A 131 -26.90 4.47 1.19
N MET A 132 -26.41 4.19 -0.02
CA MET A 132 -25.94 2.83 -0.37
C MET A 132 -24.79 2.40 0.55
N HIS A 133 -23.83 3.28 0.77
CA HIS A 133 -22.60 3.00 1.50
C HIS A 133 -22.70 3.38 2.98
N VAL A 134 -23.91 3.54 3.53
CA VAL A 134 -24.12 4.03 4.90
C VAL A 134 -23.31 3.25 5.95
N GLN A 135 -23.18 1.93 5.80
CA GLN A 135 -22.38 1.09 6.69
C GLN A 135 -20.88 1.45 6.65
N PHE A 136 -20.34 1.70 5.45
CA PHE A 136 -18.94 2.08 5.28
C PHE A 136 -18.70 3.52 5.74
N VAL A 137 -19.66 4.42 5.51
CA VAL A 137 -19.62 5.79 6.00
C VAL A 137 -19.58 5.80 7.54
N GLN A 138 -20.40 4.97 8.18
CA GLN A 138 -20.38 4.83 9.65
C GLN A 138 -19.04 4.29 10.15
N GLU A 139 -18.47 3.28 9.48
CA GLU A 139 -17.17 2.72 9.85
C GLU A 139 -16.02 3.73 9.65
N TRP A 140 -16.06 4.49 8.55
CA TRP A 140 -15.12 5.60 8.30
C TRP A 140 -15.25 6.69 9.36
N GLN A 141 -16.48 7.04 9.77
CA GLN A 141 -16.69 8.01 10.85
C GLN A 141 -16.10 7.53 12.19
N SER A 142 -16.03 6.23 12.42
CA SER A 142 -15.39 5.63 13.60
C SER A 142 -13.89 5.35 13.43
N GLN A 143 -13.24 5.82 12.36
CA GLN A 143 -11.86 5.49 12.00
C GLN A 143 -10.81 5.57 13.11
N LEU A 144 -10.98 6.48 14.06
CA LEU A 144 -10.06 6.63 15.19
C LEU A 144 -10.10 5.44 16.15
N HIS A 145 -11.21 4.71 16.23
CA HIS A 145 -11.33 3.48 17.02
C HIS A 145 -10.63 2.27 16.35
N HIS A 146 -10.34 2.37 15.06
CA HIS A 146 -9.71 1.30 14.28
C HIS A 146 -8.20 1.54 14.09
N VAL A 147 -7.63 2.54 14.77
CA VAL A 147 -6.19 2.84 14.75
C VAL A 147 -5.43 1.79 15.53
N TRP A 148 -4.41 1.21 14.91
CA TRP A 148 -3.48 0.33 15.61
C TRP A 148 -2.53 1.12 16.52
N THR A 149 -2.46 0.73 17.79
CA THR A 149 -1.68 1.42 18.85
C THR A 149 -0.57 0.56 19.47
N GLN A 150 -0.16 -0.53 18.81
CA GLN A 150 0.82 -1.47 19.34
C GLN A 150 2.19 -0.84 19.66
N LEU A 151 2.94 -1.50 20.55
CA LEU A 151 4.28 -1.08 20.97
C LEU A 151 5.24 -1.01 19.77
N ALA A 152 6.18 -0.06 19.86
CA ALA A 152 7.29 0.03 18.93
C ALA A 152 8.09 -1.28 18.92
N CYS A 153 8.53 -1.69 17.74
CA CYS A 153 9.35 -2.86 17.55
C CYS A 153 10.81 -2.46 17.80
N ASP A 154 11.39 -2.90 18.93
CA ASP A 154 12.81 -2.65 19.24
C ASP A 154 13.76 -3.34 18.25
N THR A 155 13.24 -4.26 17.44
CA THR A 155 14.00 -4.98 16.43
C THR A 155 13.62 -4.47 15.03
N PRO A 156 14.52 -3.83 14.28
CA PRO A 156 14.22 -3.31 12.94
C PRO A 156 14.01 -4.40 11.89
N HIS A 157 14.33 -5.66 12.22
CA HIS A 157 14.21 -6.79 11.32
C HIS A 157 13.28 -7.86 11.90
N LEU A 158 12.32 -8.32 11.09
CA LEU A 158 11.50 -9.46 11.44
C LEU A 158 12.40 -10.68 11.59
N SER A 159 12.37 -11.31 12.78
CA SER A 159 13.05 -12.58 12.99
C SER A 159 12.51 -13.62 12.00
N ASN A 160 13.41 -14.40 11.40
CA ASN A 160 13.02 -15.53 10.57
C ASN A 160 12.22 -16.59 11.35
N SER A 161 12.22 -16.58 12.67
CA SER A 161 11.40 -17.49 13.47
C SER A 161 10.08 -16.86 13.97
N SER A 162 9.77 -15.61 13.58
CA SER A 162 8.52 -14.97 14.03
C SER A 162 7.30 -15.66 13.45
N GLU A 163 6.19 -15.67 14.20
CA GLU A 163 4.91 -16.26 13.76
C GLU A 163 4.47 -15.69 12.41
N TYR A 164 4.63 -14.37 12.23
CA TYR A 164 4.36 -13.70 10.96
C TYR A 164 5.23 -14.24 9.81
N MET A 165 6.55 -14.38 9.99
CA MET A 165 7.43 -14.85 8.91
C MET A 165 7.20 -16.33 8.55
N VAL A 166 6.79 -17.14 9.53
CA VAL A 166 6.35 -18.53 9.30
C VAL A 166 5.05 -18.55 8.52
N TRP A 167 4.05 -17.76 8.93
CA TRP A 167 2.79 -17.61 8.22
C TRP A 167 3.00 -17.08 6.79
N TYR A 168 3.79 -16.03 6.62
CA TYR A 168 4.08 -15.40 5.34
C TYR A 168 4.65 -16.41 4.35
N ARG A 169 5.69 -17.17 4.73
CA ARG A 169 6.31 -18.20 3.88
C ARG A 169 5.38 -19.35 3.52
N LYS A 170 4.37 -19.63 4.34
CA LYS A 170 3.35 -20.66 4.06
C LYS A 170 2.32 -20.17 3.03
N HIS A 171 2.02 -18.87 3.01
CA HIS A 171 0.93 -18.30 2.20
C HIS A 171 1.41 -17.56 0.95
N THR A 172 2.68 -17.17 0.88
CA THR A 172 3.29 -16.66 -0.34
C THR A 172 3.89 -17.80 -1.16
N ARG A 173 3.59 -17.82 -2.45
CA ARG A 173 4.16 -18.80 -3.38
C ARG A 173 5.62 -18.42 -3.65
N ARG A 174 6.51 -19.40 -3.56
CA ARG A 174 7.92 -19.24 -3.96
C ARG A 174 8.05 -19.21 -5.47
#